data_AF-A0A9E0VHC1-F1
#
_entry.id   AF-A0A9E0VHC1-F1
#
_cell.length_a   1.000
_cell.length_b   1.000
_cell.length_c   1.000
_cell.angle_alpha   90.00
_cell.angle_beta   90.00
_cell.angle_gamma   90.00
#
_symmetry.space_group_name_H-M   'P 1'
#
loop_
_entity.id
_entity.type
_entity.pdbx_description
1 polymer ?
#
loop_
_entity_poly.entity_id
_entity_poly.type
_entity_poly.pdbx_seq_one_letter_code
_entity_poly.pdbx_strand_id
1 'polypeptide(L)'
;MEPRLRNHTNPPFRLEYSELPPAVRDNLQKRAKGELPGVAVESPPSTLAWLLGALGLIWLVLLFFLANDYLWGRAALILLGAVTVGAGLLLFYNLLMIVRRMRAAFGCRLLVTPVYVIETETGGLRGWNLEQLVSVDTVNNYRERVYRGTSVTLTLENGKKSFAVPNIDRAEEMADEINHLRKLFIEANARNDFVYLDGNDDFRGLSADSVRTGRAASDNVKNWIISGTAAVLLAAAAMFGFLRLNEYFDDQKSFATAQAVDRAAGYRKYLETHPAGRHRDEAQTNLQRLYDDAERKYYAVHKAGADRQAVEAIGQLLKYARETQNYRVLISFDRHNNLPADLVETMKKDFEVKNLIGVGNSFADDKIREREKTLAGVVADSFRYIIPDDILEITTECGQECGVFEVKYTIGPGSIYYDMRQENVPENDRIYYPGIVFDWDFAVRIPNRSAVYGFQLESEPASTITYDTVSNDEYDPKKNFAEVLNADRDLIYDSMVKSAFDDFKMNLVNRTGIGAADEAPKTDENKPGDGGTGTPPKESRKKKK
;
A
#
# COMPACT_ATOMS: atom_id res chain seq x y z
N MET A 1 5.51 -58.54 62.84
CA MET A 1 5.94 -57.50 61.89
C MET A 1 4.82 -57.34 60.88
N GLU A 2 3.97 -56.33 61.07
CA GLU A 2 2.94 -55.99 60.08
C GLU A 2 3.58 -55.62 58.73
N PRO A 3 2.88 -55.87 57.60
CA PRO A 3 3.39 -55.59 56.27
C PRO A 3 3.44 -54.08 56.02
N ARG A 4 4.47 -53.42 56.55
CA ARG A 4 4.78 -52.00 56.29
C ARG A 4 5.01 -51.70 54.81
N LEU A 5 5.28 -52.73 54.00
CA LEU A 5 5.44 -52.63 52.54
C LEU A 5 4.15 -52.22 51.79
N ARG A 6 2.95 -52.40 52.37
CA ARG A 6 1.69 -51.99 51.70
C ARG A 6 1.30 -50.52 51.89
N ASN A 7 1.92 -49.80 52.81
CA ASN A 7 1.54 -48.41 53.10
C ASN A 7 2.34 -47.36 52.32
N HIS A 8 3.26 -47.78 51.44
CA HIS A 8 3.86 -46.88 50.48
C HIS A 8 2.86 -46.61 49.34
N THR A 9 1.98 -45.63 49.61
CA THR A 9 1.43 -44.65 48.66
C THR A 9 0.78 -45.19 47.40
N ASN A 10 -0.55 -45.03 47.29
CA ASN A 10 -1.35 -45.27 46.07
C ASN A 10 -0.57 -44.90 44.80
N PRO A 11 -0.10 -45.90 44.03
CA PRO A 11 0.64 -45.65 42.81
C PRO A 11 -0.27 -45.00 41.74
N PRO A 12 0.28 -44.10 40.90
CA PRO A 12 1.68 -43.73 40.83
C PRO A 12 2.13 -42.78 41.95
N PHE A 13 3.25 -43.08 42.61
CA PHE A 13 3.90 -42.11 43.49
C PHE A 13 4.74 -41.12 42.68
N ARG A 14 4.92 -39.89 43.18
CA ARG A 14 5.75 -38.86 42.55
C ARG A 14 6.79 -38.37 43.54
N LEU A 15 8.05 -38.37 43.15
CA LEU A 15 9.17 -37.86 43.95
C LEU A 15 10.00 -36.89 43.10
N GLU A 16 10.52 -35.83 43.71
CA GLU A 16 11.52 -34.99 43.04
C GLU A 16 12.89 -35.66 43.11
N TYR A 17 13.60 -35.68 41.98
CA TYR A 17 14.91 -36.34 41.93
C TYR A 17 15.92 -35.65 42.87
N SER A 18 15.79 -34.34 43.07
CA SER A 18 16.61 -33.55 44.02
C SER A 18 16.39 -33.92 45.47
N GLU A 19 15.22 -34.43 45.83
CA GLU A 19 14.85 -34.80 47.21
C GLU A 19 15.25 -36.23 47.56
N LEU A 20 15.63 -37.04 46.55
CA LEU A 20 16.08 -38.41 46.79
C LEU A 20 17.40 -38.45 47.57
N PRO A 21 17.52 -39.35 48.57
CA PRO A 21 18.79 -39.62 49.24
C PRO A 21 19.90 -39.97 48.22
N PRO A 22 21.16 -39.57 48.48
CA PRO A 22 22.27 -39.86 47.57
C PRO A 22 22.40 -41.35 47.19
N ALA A 23 22.15 -42.26 48.13
CA ALA A 23 22.18 -43.70 47.89
C ALA A 23 21.12 -44.17 46.89
N VAL A 24 19.89 -43.65 46.99
CA VAL A 24 18.80 -43.94 46.03
C VAL A 24 19.18 -43.43 44.64
N ARG A 25 19.70 -42.21 44.56
CA ARG A 25 20.16 -41.62 43.27
C ARG A 25 21.27 -42.46 42.63
N ASP A 26 22.26 -42.88 43.41
CA ASP A 26 23.36 -43.72 42.93
C ASP A 26 22.87 -45.09 42.44
N ASN A 27 22.00 -45.77 43.20
CA ASN A 27 21.43 -47.05 42.80
C ASN A 27 20.63 -46.95 41.50
N LEU A 28 19.77 -45.92 41.40
CA LEU A 28 19.06 -45.66 40.17
C LEU A 28 20.07 -45.45 39.03
N GLN A 29 21.10 -44.60 39.21
CA GLN A 29 22.08 -44.29 38.16
C GLN A 29 22.82 -45.55 37.69
N LYS A 30 23.19 -46.43 38.62
CA LYS A 30 23.80 -47.73 38.34
C LYS A 30 22.88 -48.61 37.52
N ARG A 31 21.59 -48.72 37.88
CA ARG A 31 20.60 -49.46 37.06
C ARG A 31 20.42 -48.85 35.67
N ALA A 32 20.39 -47.52 35.57
CA ALA A 32 20.28 -46.84 34.28
C ALA A 32 21.50 -47.06 33.36
N LYS A 33 22.66 -47.42 33.93
CA LYS A 33 23.87 -47.82 33.21
C LYS A 33 23.98 -49.33 32.98
N GLY A 34 23.06 -50.14 33.53
CA GLY A 34 23.13 -51.60 33.49
C GLY A 34 24.12 -52.22 34.48
N GLU A 35 24.61 -51.47 35.47
CA GLU A 35 25.53 -51.97 36.52
C GLU A 35 24.80 -52.75 37.62
N LEU A 36 23.48 -52.56 37.73
CA LEU A 36 22.58 -53.28 38.62
C LEU A 36 21.42 -53.88 37.81
N PRO A 37 20.81 -55.00 38.25
CA PRO A 37 19.71 -55.64 37.54
C PRO A 37 18.57 -54.67 37.23
N GLY A 38 18.12 -54.64 35.98
CA GLY A 38 17.05 -53.74 35.56
C GLY A 38 17.15 -53.37 34.09
N VAL A 39 16.06 -52.79 33.60
CA VAL A 39 15.91 -52.38 32.20
C VAL A 39 15.77 -50.87 32.14
N ALA A 40 16.61 -50.21 31.35
CA ALA A 40 16.56 -48.77 31.15
C ALA A 40 16.33 -48.41 29.68
N VAL A 41 15.31 -47.60 29.43
CA VAL A 41 14.93 -47.15 28.08
C VAL A 41 14.85 -45.65 28.06
N GLU A 42 15.50 -45.01 27.08
CA GLU A 42 15.39 -43.57 26.92
C GLU A 42 14.05 -43.21 26.29
N SER A 43 13.30 -42.34 26.95
CA SER A 43 12.07 -41.79 26.38
C SER A 43 12.45 -40.87 25.22
N PRO A 44 11.83 -40.99 24.04
CA PRO A 44 12.15 -40.13 22.91
C PRO A 44 11.90 -38.66 23.25
N PRO A 45 12.59 -37.71 22.61
CA PRO A 45 12.22 -36.30 22.70
C PRO A 45 10.73 -36.12 22.43
N SER A 46 10.10 -35.18 23.13
CA SER A 46 8.76 -34.76 22.77
C SER A 46 8.79 -34.21 21.34
N THR A 47 8.18 -34.96 20.42
CA THR A 47 8.03 -34.58 19.01
C THR A 47 7.36 -33.21 18.89
N LEU A 48 6.44 -32.92 19.83
CA LEU A 48 5.78 -31.64 19.96
C LEU A 48 6.77 -30.48 20.19
N ALA A 49 7.81 -30.66 21.01
CA ALA A 49 8.73 -29.56 21.29
C ALA A 49 9.59 -29.19 20.07
N TRP A 50 10.03 -30.20 19.32
CA TRP A 50 10.73 -29.99 18.06
C TRP A 50 9.83 -29.35 17.01
N LEU A 51 8.57 -29.79 16.92
CA LEU A 51 7.59 -29.24 15.98
C LEU A 51 7.29 -27.76 16.30
N LEU A 52 7.08 -27.42 17.58
CA LEU A 52 6.86 -26.03 17.99
C LEU A 52 8.13 -25.17 17.78
N GLY A 53 9.32 -25.74 18.00
CA GLY A 53 10.59 -25.11 17.68
C GLY A 53 10.71 -24.78 16.18
N ALA A 54 10.40 -25.75 15.32
CA ALA A 54 10.42 -25.57 13.87
C ALA A 54 9.39 -24.53 13.41
N LEU A 55 8.17 -24.56 13.94
CA LEU A 55 7.13 -23.58 13.62
C LEU A 55 7.55 -22.15 13.98
N GLY A 56 8.20 -21.95 15.12
CA GLY A 56 8.72 -20.64 15.51
C GLY A 56 9.84 -20.15 14.59
N LEU A 57 10.72 -21.04 14.11
CA LEU A 57 11.75 -20.69 13.12
C LEU A 57 11.14 -20.36 11.75
N ILE A 58 10.16 -21.14 11.30
CA ILE A 58 9.42 -20.88 10.06
C ILE A 58 8.72 -19.51 10.13
N TRP A 59 8.16 -19.15 11.29
CA TRP A 59 7.55 -17.84 11.50
C TRP A 59 8.56 -16.70 11.32
N LEU A 60 9.78 -16.82 11.85
CA LEU A 60 10.83 -15.79 11.68
C LEU A 60 11.25 -15.65 10.21
N VAL A 61 11.33 -16.76 9.46
CA VAL A 61 11.60 -16.72 8.02
C VAL A 61 10.44 -16.05 7.28
N LEU A 62 9.20 -16.35 7.65
CA LEU A 62 8.02 -15.74 7.04
C LEU A 62 7.94 -14.23 7.32
N LEU A 63 8.28 -13.78 8.53
CA LEU A 63 8.39 -12.36 8.85
C LEU A 63 9.39 -11.64 7.94
N PHE A 64 10.54 -12.27 7.66
CA PHE A 64 11.53 -11.70 6.74
C PHE A 64 10.97 -11.49 5.33
N PHE A 65 10.26 -12.49 4.79
CA PHE A 65 9.61 -12.36 3.48
C PHE A 65 8.52 -11.30 3.47
N LEU A 66 7.70 -11.22 4.53
CA LEU A 66 6.68 -10.19 4.65
C LEU A 66 7.27 -8.78 4.81
N ALA A 67 8.46 -8.66 5.39
CA ALA A 67 9.11 -7.36 5.56
C ALA A 67 9.63 -6.78 4.22
N ASN A 68 9.86 -7.64 3.22
CA ASN A 68 10.35 -7.25 1.89
C ASN A 68 9.28 -6.57 1.00
N ASP A 69 8.02 -6.53 1.44
CA ASP A 69 6.95 -5.81 0.75
C ASP A 69 6.81 -4.35 1.25
N TYR A 70 5.75 -3.65 0.79
CA TYR A 70 5.45 -2.28 1.21
C TYR A 70 5.24 -2.15 2.73
N LEU A 71 5.30 -0.91 3.23
CA LEU A 71 5.11 -0.55 4.63
C LEU A 71 3.90 -1.25 5.25
N TRP A 72 4.14 -1.93 6.37
CA TRP A 72 3.08 -2.59 7.12
C TRP A 72 2.11 -1.56 7.71
N GLY A 73 0.84 -1.65 7.34
CA GLY A 73 -0.21 -0.86 7.97
C GLY A 73 -0.38 -1.19 9.46
N ARG A 74 -0.98 -0.28 10.24
CA ARG A 74 -1.16 -0.43 11.71
C ARG A 74 -1.79 -1.77 12.12
N ALA A 75 -2.79 -2.24 11.38
CA ALA A 75 -3.45 -3.52 11.66
C ALA A 75 -2.50 -4.71 11.45
N ALA A 76 -1.69 -4.69 10.39
CA ALA A 76 -0.68 -5.71 10.14
C ALA A 76 0.37 -5.69 11.25
N LEU A 77 0.83 -4.51 11.69
CA LEU A 77 1.78 -4.38 12.79
C LEU A 77 1.30 -5.02 14.09
N ILE A 78 0.04 -4.78 14.47
CA ILE A 78 -0.54 -5.36 15.68
C ILE A 78 -0.63 -6.89 15.56
N LEU A 79 -1.11 -7.39 14.42
CA LEU A 79 -1.22 -8.83 14.19
C LEU A 79 0.14 -9.51 14.18
N LEU A 80 1.09 -9.03 13.37
CA LEU A 80 2.45 -9.56 13.27
C LEU A 80 3.18 -9.48 14.61
N GLY A 81 3.03 -8.38 15.34
CA GLY A 81 3.57 -8.24 16.69
C GLY A 81 3.01 -9.29 17.66
N ALA A 82 1.69 -9.48 17.69
CA ALA A 82 1.04 -10.48 18.54
C ALA A 82 1.49 -11.91 18.21
N VAL A 83 1.54 -12.27 16.92
CA VAL A 83 2.00 -13.60 16.49
C VAL A 83 3.49 -13.79 16.82
N THR A 84 4.32 -12.76 16.67
CA THR A 84 5.76 -12.81 17.01
C THR A 84 6.00 -13.01 18.50
N VAL A 85 5.22 -12.35 19.36
CA VAL A 85 5.27 -12.60 20.81
C VAL A 85 4.87 -14.05 21.12
N GLY A 86 3.79 -14.54 20.51
CA GLY A 86 3.36 -15.94 20.66
C GLY A 86 4.43 -16.94 20.22
N ALA A 87 5.01 -16.75 19.04
CA ALA A 87 6.09 -17.58 18.51
C ALA A 87 7.35 -17.51 19.39
N GLY A 88 7.71 -16.33 19.88
CA GLY A 88 8.83 -16.12 20.81
C GLY A 88 8.64 -16.88 22.12
N LEU A 89 7.44 -16.82 22.72
CA LEU A 89 7.09 -17.58 23.91
C LEU A 89 7.16 -19.09 23.67
N LEU A 90 6.68 -19.58 22.51
CA LEU A 90 6.78 -20.98 22.13
C LEU A 90 8.23 -21.44 21.96
N LEU A 91 9.04 -20.71 21.18
CA LEU A 91 10.47 -21.02 20.99
C LEU A 91 11.20 -21.08 22.32
N PHE A 92 10.91 -20.10 23.18
CA PHE A 92 11.52 -20.00 24.48
C PHE A 92 11.10 -21.13 25.42
N TYR A 93 9.81 -21.48 25.46
CA TYR A 93 9.32 -22.65 26.19
C TYR A 93 10.02 -23.94 25.72
N ASN A 94 10.18 -24.11 24.41
CA ASN A 94 10.91 -25.25 23.85
C ASN A 94 12.38 -25.27 24.27
N LEU A 95 13.06 -24.12 24.22
CA LEU A 95 14.44 -24.01 24.68
C LEU A 95 14.57 -24.36 26.16
N LEU A 96 13.64 -23.88 27.00
CA LEU A 96 13.60 -24.25 28.42
C LEU A 96 13.40 -25.76 28.61
N MET A 97 12.51 -26.38 27.84
CA MET A 97 12.29 -27.82 27.91
C MET A 97 13.54 -28.60 27.48
N ILE A 98 14.23 -28.17 26.43
CA ILE A 98 15.49 -28.77 25.97
C ILE A 98 16.57 -28.61 27.04
N VAL A 99 16.77 -27.40 27.58
CA VAL A 99 17.78 -27.11 28.62
C VAL A 99 17.47 -27.90 29.89
N ARG A 100 16.22 -27.94 30.33
CA ARG A 100 15.79 -28.74 31.48
C ARG A 100 16.07 -30.23 31.25
N ARG A 101 15.83 -30.72 30.05
CA ARG A 101 16.12 -32.12 29.69
C ARG A 101 17.62 -32.41 29.66
N MET A 102 18.43 -31.51 29.12
CA MET A 102 19.90 -31.65 29.11
C MET A 102 20.52 -31.55 30.51
N ARG A 103 19.91 -30.76 31.40
CA ARG A 103 20.35 -30.62 32.80
C ARG A 103 19.76 -31.67 33.74
N ALA A 104 18.75 -32.43 33.31
CA ALA A 104 18.19 -33.49 34.12
C ALA A 104 19.27 -34.56 34.33
N ALA A 105 19.73 -34.71 35.57
CA ALA A 105 20.83 -35.62 35.94
C ALA A 105 20.61 -37.08 35.51
N PHE A 106 19.36 -37.45 35.22
CA PHE A 106 18.95 -38.80 34.90
C PHE A 106 18.35 -38.97 33.49
N GLY A 107 18.20 -37.88 32.74
CA GLY A 107 17.42 -37.87 31.49
C GLY A 107 15.95 -38.25 31.69
N CYS A 108 15.18 -38.26 30.59
CA CYS A 108 13.83 -38.83 30.58
C CYS A 108 13.94 -40.30 30.19
N ARG A 109 13.73 -41.20 31.13
CA ARG A 109 13.93 -42.65 30.97
C ARG A 109 12.80 -43.42 31.63
N LEU A 110 12.49 -44.58 31.08
CA LEU A 110 11.73 -45.61 31.78
C LEU A 110 12.73 -46.62 32.33
N LEU A 111 12.69 -46.81 33.64
CA LEU A 111 13.52 -47.76 34.36
C LEU A 111 12.62 -48.82 35.01
N VAL A 112 12.79 -50.08 34.64
CA VAL A 112 12.12 -51.19 35.29
C VAL A 112 13.15 -51.89 36.17
N THR A 113 12.94 -51.82 37.48
CA THR A 113 13.78 -52.46 38.51
C THR A 113 13.07 -53.72 39.00
N PRO A 114 13.74 -54.58 39.81
CA PRO A 114 13.11 -55.80 40.28
C PRO A 114 11.86 -55.60 41.14
N VAL A 115 11.62 -54.37 41.63
CA VAL A 115 10.48 -54.03 42.50
C VAL A 115 9.59 -52.94 41.89
N TYR A 116 10.12 -52.06 41.03
CA TYR A 116 9.39 -50.88 40.54
C TYR A 116 9.46 -50.70 39.03
N VAL A 117 8.41 -50.11 38.46
CA VAL A 117 8.46 -49.43 37.16
C VAL A 117 8.58 -47.93 37.45
N ILE A 118 9.63 -47.26 36.96
CA ILE A 118 9.96 -45.87 37.28
C ILE A 118 10.08 -45.08 35.98
N GLU A 119 9.24 -44.07 35.81
CA GLU A 119 9.31 -43.10 34.71
C GLU A 119 9.99 -41.81 35.24
N THR A 120 11.17 -41.49 34.74
CA THR A 120 11.84 -40.22 35.05
C THR A 120 11.35 -39.13 34.10
N GLU A 121 10.77 -38.08 34.67
CA GLU A 121 10.38 -36.85 33.98
C GLU A 121 11.39 -35.73 34.33
N THR A 122 11.32 -34.58 33.65
CA THR A 122 12.23 -33.45 33.92
C THR A 122 12.13 -32.97 35.38
N GLY A 123 13.07 -33.40 36.22
CA GLY A 123 13.19 -33.01 37.63
C GLY A 123 12.50 -33.95 38.64
N GLY A 124 11.78 -34.97 38.18
CA GLY A 124 11.07 -35.88 39.06
C GLY A 124 10.99 -37.30 38.51
N LEU A 125 10.51 -38.21 39.34
CA LEU A 125 10.24 -39.58 38.97
C LEU A 125 8.84 -39.97 39.39
N ARG A 126 8.19 -40.79 38.56
CA ARG A 126 6.92 -41.43 38.85
C ARG A 126 7.14 -42.92 38.93
N GLY A 127 6.67 -43.55 40.01
CA GLY A 127 6.87 -44.97 40.23
C GLY A 127 5.57 -45.73 40.38
N TRP A 128 5.58 -46.98 39.91
CA TRP A 128 4.56 -47.99 40.12
C TRP A 128 5.23 -49.24 40.70
N ASN A 129 4.54 -49.95 41.58
CA ASN A 129 5.03 -51.26 42.02
C ASN A 129 4.96 -52.25 40.85
N LEU A 130 5.97 -53.11 40.72
CA LEU A 130 6.01 -54.12 39.67
C LEU A 130 4.84 -55.12 39.79
N GLU A 131 4.28 -55.29 40.98
CA GLU A 131 3.03 -56.03 41.23
C GLU A 131 1.87 -55.57 40.34
N GLN A 132 1.81 -54.27 40.02
CA GLN A 132 0.74 -53.70 39.22
C GLN A 132 0.89 -53.95 37.72
N LEU A 133 2.01 -54.52 37.30
CA LEU A 133 2.24 -54.86 35.91
C LEU A 133 1.43 -56.11 35.56
N VAL A 134 0.44 -55.92 34.69
CA VAL A 134 -0.48 -56.96 34.21
C VAL A 134 0.11 -57.70 33.02
N SER A 135 0.55 -56.96 31.99
CA SER A 135 1.15 -57.50 30.77
C SER A 135 2.22 -56.57 30.21
N VAL A 136 3.11 -57.17 29.41
CA VAL A 136 4.09 -56.49 28.56
C VAL A 136 3.82 -56.95 27.13
N ASP A 137 3.36 -56.03 26.30
CA ASP A 137 2.99 -56.32 24.91
C ASP A 137 3.94 -55.59 23.96
N THR A 138 4.46 -56.27 22.93
CA THR A 138 5.30 -55.68 21.88
C THR A 138 4.55 -55.63 20.55
N VAL A 139 4.57 -54.48 19.88
CA VAL A 139 3.92 -54.28 18.58
C VAL A 139 4.91 -53.66 17.60
N ASN A 140 5.30 -54.43 16.58
CA ASN A 140 6.20 -53.96 15.52
C ASN A 140 5.44 -53.02 14.58
N ASN A 141 5.87 -51.76 14.48
CA ASN A 141 5.22 -50.77 13.63
C ASN A 141 5.89 -50.72 12.25
N TYR A 142 5.12 -50.97 11.20
CA TYR A 142 5.55 -50.82 9.80
C TYR A 142 4.72 -49.74 9.11
N ARG A 143 5.38 -48.84 8.37
CA ARG A 143 4.72 -47.89 7.47
C ARG A 143 5.30 -48.08 6.08
N GLU A 144 4.44 -48.39 5.11
CA GLU A 144 4.86 -48.66 3.72
C GLU A 144 5.92 -49.78 3.64
N ARG A 145 5.76 -50.83 4.45
CA ARG A 145 6.72 -51.95 4.61
C ARG A 145 8.09 -51.57 5.18
N VAL A 146 8.31 -50.31 5.55
CA VAL A 146 9.51 -49.87 6.28
C VAL A 146 9.24 -49.93 7.77
N TYR A 147 10.09 -50.64 8.50
CA TYR A 147 10.04 -50.72 9.95
C TYR A 147 10.31 -49.34 10.58
N ARG A 148 9.46 -48.93 11.52
CA ARG A 148 9.52 -47.60 12.19
C ARG A 148 9.87 -47.68 13.67
N GLY A 149 9.97 -48.89 14.23
CA GLY A 149 10.18 -49.13 15.66
C GLY A 149 9.14 -50.08 16.25
N THR A 150 9.45 -50.67 17.40
CA THR A 150 8.55 -51.55 18.15
C THR A 150 8.00 -50.79 19.34
N SER A 151 6.67 -50.72 19.44
CA SER A 151 5.99 -50.17 20.61
C SER A 151 5.94 -51.23 21.70
N VAL A 152 6.56 -50.96 22.85
CA VAL A 152 6.41 -51.80 24.04
C VAL A 152 5.41 -51.15 24.96
N THR A 153 4.33 -51.87 25.26
CA THR A 153 3.21 -51.42 26.07
C THR A 153 3.18 -52.18 27.39
N LEU A 154 3.37 -51.46 28.47
CA LEU A 154 3.16 -51.94 29.83
C LEU A 154 1.70 -51.68 30.20
N THR A 155 0.93 -52.74 30.41
CA THR A 155 -0.42 -52.63 30.96
C THR A 155 -0.30 -52.70 32.47
N LEU A 156 -0.55 -51.58 33.15
CA LEU A 156 -0.61 -51.47 34.60
C LEU A 156 -2.08 -51.50 35.06
N GLU A 157 -2.34 -51.83 36.32
CA GLU A 157 -3.70 -51.80 36.89
C GLU A 157 -4.43 -50.46 36.70
N ASN A 158 -3.69 -49.34 36.69
CA ASN A 158 -4.22 -47.99 36.59
C ASN A 158 -4.07 -47.35 35.20
N GLY A 159 -3.65 -48.11 34.18
CA GLY A 159 -3.55 -47.60 32.80
C GLY A 159 -2.47 -48.28 31.96
N LYS A 160 -2.31 -47.83 30.72
CA LYS A 160 -1.28 -48.34 29.80
C LYS A 160 -0.17 -47.32 29.61
N LYS A 161 1.06 -47.80 29.52
CA LYS A 161 2.26 -47.01 29.22
C LYS A 161 2.97 -47.61 28.02
N SER A 162 2.98 -46.88 26.90
CA SER A 162 3.67 -47.31 25.69
C SER A 162 4.90 -46.47 25.44
N PHE A 163 5.96 -47.10 24.97
CA PHE A 163 7.18 -46.43 24.53
C PHE A 163 7.73 -47.12 23.29
N ALA A 164 8.45 -46.36 22.46
CA ALA A 164 8.96 -46.84 21.18
C ALA A 164 10.44 -47.22 21.31
N VAL A 165 10.77 -48.45 20.92
CA VAL A 165 12.14 -48.97 20.87
C VAL A 165 12.55 -49.09 19.39
N PRO A 166 13.65 -48.45 18.95
CA PRO A 166 14.00 -48.40 17.53
C PRO A 166 14.37 -49.74 16.88
N ASN A 167 14.62 -50.81 17.64
CA ASN A 167 15.13 -52.09 17.15
C ASN A 167 14.25 -53.23 17.70
N ILE A 168 13.88 -54.19 16.84
CA ILE A 168 12.98 -55.29 17.18
C ILE A 168 13.60 -56.18 18.25
N ASP A 169 14.81 -56.68 17.99
CA ASP A 169 15.53 -57.59 18.90
C ASP A 169 15.69 -56.96 20.28
N ARG A 170 16.05 -55.67 20.34
CA ARG A 170 16.16 -54.93 21.61
C ARG A 170 14.82 -54.78 22.32
N ALA A 171 13.72 -54.63 21.58
CA ALA A 171 12.38 -54.51 22.17
C ALA A 171 11.90 -55.84 22.74
N GLU A 172 12.20 -56.95 22.06
CA GLU A 172 11.92 -58.31 22.49
C GLU A 172 12.76 -58.69 23.71
N GLU A 173 14.09 -58.50 23.65
CA GLU A 173 15.01 -58.72 24.78
C GLU A 173 14.55 -57.96 26.03
N MET A 174 14.15 -56.71 25.84
CA MET A 174 13.67 -55.86 26.91
C MET A 174 12.32 -56.30 27.46
N ALA A 175 11.39 -56.77 26.62
CA ALA A 175 10.11 -57.31 27.07
C ALA A 175 10.31 -58.62 27.84
N ASP A 176 11.22 -59.48 27.37
CA ASP A 176 11.61 -60.72 28.04
C ASP A 176 12.25 -60.45 29.40
N GLU A 177 13.14 -59.47 29.50
CA GLU A 177 13.77 -59.08 30.76
C GLU A 177 12.75 -58.50 31.75
N ILE A 178 11.80 -57.66 31.29
CA ILE A 178 10.72 -57.16 32.16
C ILE A 178 9.84 -58.32 32.66
N ASN A 179 9.48 -59.26 31.78
CA ASN A 179 8.71 -60.44 32.15
C ASN A 179 9.49 -61.34 33.13
N HIS A 180 10.80 -61.46 32.95
CA HIS A 180 11.68 -62.18 33.85
C HIS A 180 11.72 -61.53 35.25
N LEU A 181 11.95 -60.21 35.32
CA LEU A 181 11.91 -59.45 36.57
C LEU A 181 10.56 -59.57 37.28
N ARG A 182 9.45 -59.50 36.53
CA ARG A 182 8.10 -59.68 37.07
C ARG A 182 7.91 -61.09 37.65
N LYS A 183 8.38 -62.13 36.95
CA LYS A 183 8.33 -63.51 37.46
C LYS A 183 9.12 -63.66 38.76
N LEU A 184 10.34 -63.12 38.82
CA LEU A 184 11.17 -63.13 40.03
C LEU A 184 10.48 -62.42 41.20
N PHE A 185 9.86 -61.27 40.94
CA PHE A 185 9.09 -60.52 41.93
C PHE A 185 7.90 -61.35 42.47
N ILE A 186 7.09 -61.96 41.59
CA ILE A 186 5.94 -62.79 42.00
C ILE A 186 6.40 -64.00 42.82
N GLU A 187 7.48 -64.69 42.39
CA GLU A 187 8.03 -65.84 43.11
C GLU A 187 8.58 -65.45 44.50
N ALA A 188 9.32 -64.35 44.59
CA ALA A 188 9.83 -63.83 45.86
C ALA A 188 8.69 -63.42 46.80
N ASN A 189 7.67 -62.73 46.28
CA ASN A 189 6.49 -62.33 47.05
C ASN A 189 5.69 -63.54 47.53
N ALA A 190 5.47 -64.56 46.67
CA ALA A 190 4.77 -65.79 47.04
C ALA A 190 5.50 -66.60 48.11
N ARG A 191 6.84 -66.55 48.13
CA ARG A 191 7.69 -67.21 49.15
C ARG A 191 7.89 -66.36 50.40
N ASN A 192 7.39 -65.13 50.44
CA ASN A 192 7.73 -64.14 51.46
C ASN A 192 9.26 -63.96 51.62
N ASP A 193 10.00 -63.95 50.50
CA ASP A 193 11.44 -63.68 50.50
C ASP A 193 11.71 -62.19 50.72
N PHE A 194 11.59 -61.78 51.98
CA PHE A 194 11.82 -60.39 52.38
C PHE A 194 13.27 -59.96 52.12
N VAL A 195 14.24 -60.87 52.12
CA VAL A 195 15.66 -60.52 51.87
C VAL A 195 15.84 -60.07 50.43
N TYR A 196 15.22 -60.79 49.47
CA TYR A 196 15.23 -60.39 48.07
C TYR A 196 14.51 -59.05 47.85
N LEU A 197 13.30 -58.89 48.41
CA LEU A 197 12.50 -57.69 48.23
C LEU A 197 13.17 -56.45 48.85
N ASP A 198 13.67 -56.57 50.08
CA ASP A 198 14.35 -55.51 50.82
C ASP A 198 15.75 -55.18 50.26
N GLY A 199 16.42 -56.16 49.63
CA GLY A 199 17.69 -55.95 48.94
C GLY A 199 17.55 -55.27 47.58
N ASN A 200 16.38 -55.33 46.96
CA ASN A 200 16.09 -54.73 45.65
C ASN A 200 15.15 -53.51 45.71
N ASP A 201 14.69 -53.11 46.89
CA ASP A 201 13.90 -51.90 47.09
C ASP A 201 14.78 -50.65 46.96
N ASP A 202 14.72 -50.00 45.79
CA ASP A 202 15.46 -48.78 45.48
C ASP A 202 15.03 -47.59 46.34
N PHE A 203 13.86 -47.65 46.98
CA PHE A 203 13.28 -46.59 47.79
C PHE A 203 13.33 -46.91 49.29
N ARG A 204 14.09 -47.95 49.66
CA ARG A 204 14.29 -48.35 51.05
C ARG A 204 14.78 -47.17 51.89
N GLY A 205 14.07 -46.92 53.00
CA GLY A 205 14.41 -45.86 53.95
C GLY A 205 13.81 -44.50 53.62
N LEU A 206 13.04 -44.36 52.54
CA LEU A 206 12.18 -43.19 52.34
C LEU A 206 11.00 -43.24 53.32
N SER A 207 10.92 -42.24 54.21
CA SER A 207 9.76 -42.10 55.09
C SER A 207 8.54 -41.64 54.28
N ALA A 208 7.34 -42.06 54.67
CA ALA A 208 6.10 -41.61 54.03
C ALA A 208 5.94 -40.07 54.03
N ASP A 209 6.58 -39.39 54.99
CA ASP A 209 6.59 -37.93 55.09
C ASP A 209 7.41 -37.26 53.98
N SER A 210 8.49 -37.90 53.52
CA SER A 210 9.28 -37.44 52.36
C SER A 210 8.51 -37.50 51.04
N VAL A 211 7.44 -38.31 50.97
CA VAL A 211 6.60 -38.45 49.77
C VAL A 211 5.51 -37.37 49.68
N ARG A 212 5.23 -36.64 50.78
CA ARG A 212 4.12 -35.66 50.85
C ARG A 212 4.52 -34.20 50.62
N THR A 213 5.82 -33.88 50.59
CA THR A 213 6.30 -32.48 50.57
C THR A 213 6.58 -31.91 49.18
N GLY A 214 5.98 -32.44 48.11
CA GLY A 214 6.07 -31.92 46.74
C GLY A 214 5.36 -30.55 46.51
N ARG A 215 5.58 -29.58 47.40
CA ARG A 215 5.16 -28.18 47.29
C ARG A 215 6.32 -27.31 46.75
N ALA A 216 7.11 -27.79 45.79
CA ALA A 216 8.08 -26.96 45.05
C ALA A 216 7.44 -26.11 43.93
N ALA A 217 6.15 -25.76 44.07
CA ALA A 217 5.43 -24.99 43.07
C ALA A 217 5.83 -23.50 43.06
N SER A 218 6.28 -22.91 44.19
CA SER A 218 6.55 -21.46 44.25
C SER A 218 7.84 -21.03 43.55
N ASP A 219 8.92 -21.81 43.67
CA ASP A 219 10.21 -21.46 43.04
C ASP A 219 10.18 -21.63 41.52
N ASN A 220 9.32 -22.53 41.03
CA ASN A 220 9.09 -22.72 39.61
C ASN A 220 8.38 -21.52 38.95
N VAL A 221 7.49 -20.83 39.67
CA VAL A 221 6.77 -19.66 39.14
C VAL A 221 7.70 -18.47 38.92
N LYS A 222 8.60 -18.18 39.87
CA LYS A 222 9.56 -17.07 39.73
C LYS A 222 10.49 -17.27 38.53
N ASN A 223 11.02 -18.48 38.36
CA ASN A 223 11.86 -18.81 37.21
C ASN A 223 11.08 -18.72 35.90
N TRP A 224 9.81 -19.14 35.87
CA TRP A 224 8.95 -18.98 34.70
C TRP A 224 8.68 -17.53 34.35
N ILE A 225 8.43 -16.66 35.32
CA ILE A 225 8.17 -15.24 35.09
C ILE A 225 9.41 -14.56 34.49
N ILE A 226 10.59 -14.71 35.11
CA ILE A 226 11.85 -14.09 34.62
C ILE A 226 12.13 -14.55 33.19
N SER A 227 11.97 -15.84 32.97
CA SER A 227 12.21 -16.49 31.69
C SER A 227 11.20 -16.00 30.61
N GLY A 228 9.92 -15.93 30.95
CA GLY A 228 8.88 -15.38 30.07
C GLY A 228 9.11 -13.92 29.71
N THR A 229 9.54 -13.08 30.67
CA THR A 229 9.89 -11.68 30.39
C THR A 229 11.05 -11.57 29.41
N ALA A 230 12.10 -12.38 29.57
CA ALA A 230 13.22 -12.39 28.63
C ALA A 230 12.79 -12.77 27.20
N ALA A 231 11.89 -13.73 27.05
CA ALA A 231 11.33 -14.13 25.76
C ALA A 231 10.55 -12.98 25.08
N VAL A 232 9.72 -12.26 25.84
CA VAL A 232 8.96 -11.11 25.34
C VAL A 232 9.91 -9.99 24.91
N LEU A 233 10.97 -9.71 25.67
CA LEU A 233 11.96 -8.70 25.31
C LEU A 233 12.71 -9.07 24.02
N LEU A 234 13.09 -10.34 23.86
CA LEU A 234 13.71 -10.82 22.62
C LEU A 234 12.76 -10.74 21.42
N ALA A 235 11.49 -11.09 21.60
CA ALA A 235 10.47 -10.95 20.56
C ALA A 235 10.25 -9.48 20.17
N ALA A 236 10.23 -8.57 21.16
CA ALA A 236 10.12 -7.14 20.92
C ALA A 236 11.35 -6.58 20.17
N ALA A 237 12.57 -7.00 20.55
CA ALA A 237 13.79 -6.62 19.85
C ALA A 237 13.83 -7.15 18.41
N ALA A 238 13.40 -8.41 18.18
CA ALA A 238 13.28 -8.98 16.85
C ALA A 238 12.27 -8.20 16.00
N MET A 239 11.08 -7.91 16.56
CA MET A 239 10.05 -7.13 15.88
C MET A 239 10.56 -5.73 15.52
N PHE A 240 11.28 -5.07 16.42
CA PHE A 240 11.92 -3.79 16.12
C PHE A 240 12.94 -3.90 14.97
N GLY A 241 13.74 -4.96 14.93
CA GLY A 241 14.62 -5.25 13.80
C GLY A 241 13.85 -5.42 12.48
N PHE A 242 12.74 -6.16 12.49
CA PHE A 242 11.90 -6.33 11.30
C PHE A 242 11.19 -5.05 10.86
N LEU A 243 10.78 -4.19 11.80
CA LEU A 243 10.26 -2.86 11.48
C LEU A 243 11.30 -2.03 10.71
N ARG A 244 12.56 -2.04 11.16
CA ARG A 244 13.66 -1.35 10.45
C ARG A 244 13.95 -1.93 9.07
N LEU A 245 13.86 -3.25 8.93
CA LEU A 245 13.99 -3.91 7.63
C LEU A 245 12.83 -3.56 6.70
N ASN A 246 11.60 -3.48 7.20
CA ASN A 246 10.44 -3.10 6.41
C ASN A 246 10.51 -1.63 5.96
N GLU A 247 10.90 -0.71 6.85
CA GLU A 247 11.20 0.69 6.49
C GLU A 247 12.27 0.76 5.39
N TYR A 248 13.32 -0.06 5.50
CA TYR A 248 14.38 -0.14 4.50
C TYR A 248 13.86 -0.60 3.13
N PHE A 249 13.09 -1.70 3.08
CA PHE A 249 12.60 -2.26 1.82
C PHE A 249 11.55 -1.36 1.17
N ASP A 250 10.66 -0.74 1.95
CA ASP A 250 9.68 0.21 1.42
C ASP A 250 10.32 1.44 0.81
N ASP A 251 11.33 2.02 1.48
CA ASP A 251 12.13 3.15 0.98
C ASP A 251 12.79 2.80 -0.36
N GLN A 252 13.41 1.63 -0.45
CA GLN A 252 14.07 1.15 -1.67
C GLN A 252 13.06 0.91 -2.81
N LYS A 253 11.92 0.27 -2.51
CA LYS A 253 10.88 -0.04 -3.52
C LYS A 253 10.16 1.22 -3.99
N SER A 254 9.87 2.15 -3.09
CA SER A 254 9.24 3.43 -3.41
C SER A 254 10.17 4.30 -4.28
N PHE A 255 11.46 4.37 -3.95
CA PHE A 255 12.43 5.07 -4.79
C PHE A 255 12.61 4.40 -6.16
N ALA A 256 12.76 3.07 -6.21
CA ALA A 256 12.86 2.33 -7.46
C ALA A 256 11.63 2.53 -8.35
N THR A 257 10.43 2.62 -7.75
CA THR A 257 9.20 2.94 -8.48
C THR A 257 9.24 4.35 -9.05
N ALA A 258 9.67 5.34 -8.26
CA ALA A 258 9.82 6.72 -8.74
C ALA A 258 10.83 6.82 -9.90
N GLN A 259 11.96 6.12 -9.78
CA GLN A 259 12.99 6.04 -10.81
C GLN A 259 12.52 5.33 -12.09
N ALA A 260 11.73 4.26 -11.95
CA ALA A 260 11.18 3.53 -13.09
C ALA A 260 10.15 4.35 -13.89
N VAL A 261 9.37 5.20 -13.21
CA VAL A 261 8.43 6.12 -13.86
C VAL A 261 9.16 7.35 -14.44
N ASP A 262 10.24 7.78 -13.80
CA ASP A 262 11.06 8.98 -14.11
C ASP A 262 10.22 10.24 -14.39
N ARG A 263 9.28 10.50 -13.48
CA ARG A 263 8.38 11.65 -13.53
C ARG A 263 8.42 12.44 -12.24
N ALA A 264 8.20 13.74 -12.32
CA ALA A 264 8.23 14.63 -11.17
C ALA A 264 7.18 14.25 -10.12
N ALA A 265 5.98 13.82 -10.56
CA ALA A 265 4.95 13.29 -9.66
C ALA A 265 5.45 12.08 -8.84
N GLY A 266 6.23 11.18 -9.45
CA GLY A 266 6.79 10.00 -8.78
C GLY A 266 7.81 10.39 -7.71
N TYR A 267 8.75 11.28 -8.04
CA TYR A 267 9.74 11.76 -7.08
C TYR A 267 9.13 12.61 -5.96
N ARG A 268 8.13 13.46 -6.24
CA ARG A 268 7.39 14.19 -5.20
C ARG A 268 6.68 13.24 -4.24
N LYS A 269 5.98 12.22 -4.76
CA LYS A 269 5.34 11.19 -3.93
C LYS A 269 6.34 10.47 -3.03
N TYR A 270 7.53 10.15 -3.56
CA TYR A 270 8.60 9.57 -2.75
C TYR A 270 9.06 10.53 -1.65
N LEU A 271 9.38 11.79 -1.99
CA LEU A 271 9.83 12.80 -1.02
C LEU A 271 8.78 13.10 0.07
N GLU A 272 7.49 13.06 -0.27
CA GLU A 272 6.38 13.23 0.67
C GLU A 272 6.25 12.04 1.63
N THR A 273 6.31 10.82 1.10
CA THR A 273 6.16 9.58 1.89
C THR A 273 7.43 9.21 2.68
N HIS A 274 8.59 9.65 2.20
CA HIS A 274 9.92 9.35 2.76
C HIS A 274 10.74 10.63 2.98
N PRO A 275 10.29 11.55 3.85
CA PRO A 275 10.96 12.84 4.04
C PRO A 275 12.35 12.73 4.67
N ALA A 276 12.67 11.59 5.28
CA ALA A 276 13.98 11.21 5.81
C ALA A 276 14.51 9.90 5.17
N GLY A 277 13.98 9.53 3.99
CA GLY A 277 14.40 8.34 3.26
C GLY A 277 15.84 8.42 2.78
N ARG A 278 16.46 7.26 2.52
CA ARG A 278 17.89 7.21 2.17
C ARG A 278 18.18 7.78 0.79
N HIS A 279 17.19 7.73 -0.11
CA HIS A 279 17.29 8.25 -1.47
C HIS A 279 16.68 9.65 -1.61
N ARG A 280 16.45 10.37 -0.51
CA ARG A 280 15.87 11.72 -0.52
C ARG A 280 16.66 12.68 -1.42
N ASP A 281 17.97 12.75 -1.23
CA ASP A 281 18.80 13.68 -1.98
C ASP A 281 18.86 13.30 -3.47
N GLU A 282 18.94 12.00 -3.78
CA GLU A 282 18.88 11.49 -5.16
C GLU A 282 17.53 11.82 -5.83
N ALA A 283 16.41 11.63 -5.13
CA ALA A 283 15.08 11.98 -5.62
C ALA A 283 14.94 13.48 -5.84
N GLN A 284 15.49 14.31 -4.95
CA GLN A 284 15.50 15.76 -5.10
C GLN A 284 16.35 16.20 -6.30
N THR A 285 17.52 15.59 -6.50
CA THR A 285 18.36 15.84 -7.69
C THR A 285 17.66 15.44 -8.98
N ASN A 286 17.02 14.27 -9.02
CA ASN A 286 16.27 13.83 -10.20
C ASN A 286 15.06 14.72 -10.49
N LEU A 287 14.36 15.16 -9.44
CA LEU A 287 13.26 16.11 -9.57
C LEU A 287 13.76 17.45 -10.13
N GLN A 288 14.86 17.99 -9.61
CA GLN A 288 15.49 19.21 -10.14
C GLN A 288 15.91 19.04 -11.61
N ARG A 289 16.52 17.91 -11.96
CA ARG A 289 16.88 17.57 -13.33
C ARG A 289 15.67 17.63 -14.26
N LEU A 290 14.53 17.07 -13.86
CA LEU A 290 13.30 17.09 -14.67
C LEU A 290 12.77 18.52 -14.89
N TYR A 291 12.86 19.39 -13.88
CA TYR A 291 12.55 20.81 -14.03
C TYR A 291 13.52 21.51 -14.99
N ASP A 292 14.82 21.26 -14.85
CA ASP A 292 15.84 21.85 -15.72
C ASP A 292 15.70 21.35 -17.17
N ASP A 293 15.32 20.09 -17.37
CA ASP A 293 15.00 19.51 -18.68
C ASP A 293 13.77 20.18 -19.30
N ALA A 294 12.70 20.41 -18.52
CA ALA A 294 11.51 21.11 -18.99
C ALA A 294 11.81 22.58 -19.34
N GLU A 295 12.60 23.27 -18.50
CA GLU A 295 13.06 24.64 -18.75
C GLU A 295 13.89 24.71 -20.05
N ARG A 296 14.87 23.82 -20.23
CA ARG A 296 15.65 23.73 -21.47
C ARG A 296 14.80 23.45 -22.70
N LYS A 297 13.86 22.49 -22.62
CA LYS A 297 12.95 22.16 -23.73
C LYS A 297 12.09 23.36 -24.10
N TYR A 298 11.55 24.07 -23.11
CA TYR A 298 10.78 25.27 -23.34
C TYR A 298 11.59 26.34 -24.09
N TYR A 299 12.80 26.64 -23.62
CA TYR A 299 13.69 27.58 -24.30
C TYR A 299 14.19 27.10 -25.67
N ALA A 300 14.21 25.80 -25.95
CA ALA A 300 14.61 25.28 -27.26
C ALA A 300 13.49 25.34 -28.31
N VAL A 301 12.22 25.32 -27.89
CA VAL A 301 11.06 25.17 -28.79
C VAL A 301 10.34 26.49 -29.08
N HIS A 302 10.60 27.56 -28.32
CA HIS A 302 9.93 28.84 -28.56
C HIS A 302 10.10 29.31 -30.02
N LYS A 303 8.98 29.64 -30.66
CA LYS A 303 8.94 30.06 -32.07
C LYS A 303 9.75 31.34 -32.27
N ALA A 304 10.40 31.47 -33.42
CA ALA A 304 10.97 32.75 -33.84
C ALA A 304 9.85 33.81 -33.88
N GLY A 305 9.98 34.87 -33.10
CA GLY A 305 8.94 35.90 -32.93
C GLY A 305 8.10 35.79 -31.66
N ALA A 306 8.34 34.79 -30.80
CA ALA A 306 7.74 34.76 -29.46
C ALA A 306 8.13 36.02 -28.67
N ASP A 307 7.21 36.49 -27.82
CA ASP A 307 7.43 37.65 -26.97
C ASP A 307 8.44 37.30 -25.88
N ARG A 308 9.59 37.99 -25.87
CA ARG A 308 10.67 37.72 -24.92
C ARG A 308 10.22 37.85 -23.46
N GLN A 309 9.32 38.79 -23.16
CA GLN A 309 8.82 38.96 -21.80
C GLN A 309 7.88 37.81 -21.40
N ALA A 310 7.07 37.30 -22.34
CA ALA A 310 6.24 36.13 -22.10
C ALA A 310 7.11 34.90 -21.81
N VAL A 311 8.14 34.67 -22.63
CA VAL A 311 9.08 33.56 -22.46
C VAL A 311 9.81 33.63 -21.12
N GLU A 312 10.23 34.83 -20.71
CA GLU A 312 10.85 35.03 -19.40
C GLU A 312 9.86 34.76 -18.25
N ALA A 313 8.61 35.19 -18.36
CA ALA A 313 7.60 34.95 -17.33
C ALA A 313 7.28 33.46 -17.14
N ILE A 314 7.20 32.67 -18.21
CA ILE A 314 7.03 31.21 -18.11
C ILE A 314 8.27 30.56 -17.46
N GLY A 315 9.49 31.01 -17.81
CA GLY A 315 10.71 30.57 -17.13
C GLY A 315 10.69 30.89 -15.63
N GLN A 316 10.20 32.07 -15.25
CA GLN A 316 10.02 32.43 -13.84
C GLN A 316 8.98 31.56 -13.12
N LEU A 317 7.89 31.16 -13.80
CA LEU A 317 6.91 30.21 -13.26
C LEU A 317 7.52 28.83 -13.04
N LEU A 318 8.29 28.30 -14.00
CA LEU A 318 9.00 27.02 -13.84
C LEU A 318 9.98 27.07 -12.67
N LYS A 319 10.73 28.18 -12.54
CA LYS A 319 11.63 28.41 -11.40
C LYS A 319 10.87 28.45 -10.08
N TYR A 320 9.75 29.17 -10.01
CA TYR A 320 8.88 29.20 -8.84
C TYR A 320 8.36 27.81 -8.48
N ALA A 321 7.88 27.04 -9.47
CA ALA A 321 7.40 25.68 -9.27
C ALA A 321 8.52 24.75 -8.76
N ARG A 322 9.74 24.88 -9.28
CA ARG A 322 10.92 24.12 -8.82
C ARG A 322 11.29 24.46 -7.36
N GLU A 323 11.29 25.74 -7.01
CA GLU A 323 11.72 26.21 -5.68
C GLU A 323 10.69 25.89 -4.59
N THR A 324 9.40 26.05 -4.89
CA THR A 324 8.32 25.91 -3.91
C THR A 324 7.65 24.54 -3.93
N GLN A 325 7.89 23.74 -4.98
CA GLN A 325 7.12 22.53 -5.29
C GLN A 325 5.63 22.80 -5.52
N ASN A 326 5.22 24.07 -5.65
CA ASN A 326 3.89 24.44 -6.11
C ASN A 326 3.89 24.57 -7.64
N TYR A 327 3.58 23.47 -8.30
CA TYR A 327 3.57 23.36 -9.76
C TYR A 327 2.22 23.70 -10.39
N ARG A 328 1.20 24.05 -9.60
CA ARG A 328 -0.10 24.41 -10.14
C ARG A 328 -0.11 25.87 -10.61
N VAL A 329 -0.84 26.12 -11.68
CA VAL A 329 -1.12 27.46 -12.20
C VAL A 329 -2.62 27.60 -12.36
N LEU A 330 -3.21 28.50 -11.59
CA LEU A 330 -4.63 28.82 -11.67
C LEU A 330 -4.89 29.66 -12.91
N ILE A 331 -5.76 29.19 -13.81
CA ILE A 331 -6.37 30.07 -14.81
C ILE A 331 -7.66 30.67 -14.24
N SER A 332 -7.70 31.99 -14.15
CA SER A 332 -8.80 32.74 -13.56
C SER A 332 -9.40 33.67 -14.60
N PHE A 333 -10.72 33.65 -14.73
CA PHE A 333 -11.46 34.51 -15.65
C PHE A 333 -12.17 35.62 -14.87
N ASP A 334 -12.03 36.85 -15.36
CA ASP A 334 -12.72 38.03 -14.83
C ASP A 334 -13.44 38.75 -15.98
N ARG A 335 -14.73 38.40 -16.13
CA ARG A 335 -15.57 38.79 -17.25
C ARG A 335 -16.39 40.03 -16.93
N HIS A 336 -16.37 40.98 -17.86
CA HIS A 336 -17.21 42.18 -17.83
C HIS A 336 -18.11 42.22 -19.07
N ASN A 337 -19.42 41.96 -18.90
CA ASN A 337 -20.38 42.07 -19.98
C ASN A 337 -20.94 43.50 -20.06
N ASN A 338 -20.42 44.30 -20.99
CA ASN A 338 -20.80 45.70 -21.19
C ASN A 338 -21.79 45.88 -22.36
N LEU A 339 -22.46 44.81 -22.80
CA LEU A 339 -23.50 44.91 -23.82
C LEU A 339 -24.72 45.65 -23.22
N PRO A 340 -25.11 46.81 -23.77
CA PRO A 340 -26.24 47.56 -23.23
C PRO A 340 -27.56 46.84 -23.53
N ALA A 341 -28.55 46.98 -22.63
CA ALA A 341 -29.86 46.34 -22.80
C ALA A 341 -30.60 46.81 -24.07
N ASP A 342 -30.30 48.01 -24.54
CA ASP A 342 -30.83 48.64 -25.75
C ASP A 342 -29.85 48.58 -26.94
N LEU A 343 -28.88 47.65 -26.93
CA LEU A 343 -27.85 47.47 -27.97
C LEU A 343 -28.40 47.59 -29.39
N VAL A 344 -29.50 46.90 -29.68
CA VAL A 344 -30.09 46.87 -31.03
C VAL A 344 -30.57 48.26 -31.46
N GLU A 345 -31.24 49.01 -30.57
CA GLU A 345 -31.77 50.33 -30.91
C GLU A 345 -30.66 51.37 -31.00
N THR A 346 -29.67 51.30 -30.11
CA THR A 346 -28.47 52.14 -30.14
C THR A 346 -27.70 51.93 -31.44
N MET A 347 -27.45 50.67 -31.85
CA MET A 347 -26.72 50.38 -33.08
C MET A 347 -27.52 50.70 -34.35
N LYS A 348 -28.85 50.47 -34.39
CA LYS A 348 -29.69 50.90 -35.53
C LYS A 348 -29.55 52.41 -35.77
N LYS A 349 -29.55 53.20 -34.69
CA LYS A 349 -29.38 54.64 -34.74
C LYS A 349 -27.97 55.04 -35.18
N ASP A 350 -26.94 54.43 -34.58
CA ASP A 350 -25.54 54.80 -34.81
C ASP A 350 -25.01 54.45 -36.21
N PHE A 351 -25.62 53.44 -36.85
CA PHE A 351 -25.27 52.99 -38.20
C PHE A 351 -26.33 53.30 -39.26
N GLU A 352 -27.42 53.99 -38.90
CA GLU A 352 -28.52 54.35 -39.81
C GLU A 352 -29.16 53.13 -40.53
N VAL A 353 -29.26 51.97 -39.85
CA VAL A 353 -29.82 50.73 -40.41
C VAL A 353 -31.21 50.41 -39.88
N LYS A 354 -32.05 49.82 -40.74
CA LYS A 354 -33.45 49.48 -40.40
C LYS A 354 -33.58 48.13 -39.69
N ASN A 355 -32.91 47.10 -40.21
CA ASN A 355 -33.07 45.72 -39.74
C ASN A 355 -31.79 45.24 -39.06
N LEU A 356 -31.88 44.93 -37.77
CA LEU A 356 -30.75 44.49 -36.95
C LEU A 356 -31.23 43.37 -36.01
N ILE A 357 -30.55 42.23 -36.03
CA ILE A 357 -30.88 41.05 -35.20
C ILE A 357 -30.18 41.16 -33.84
N GLY A 358 -30.90 40.91 -32.75
CA GLY A 358 -30.35 40.93 -31.40
C GLY A 358 -29.42 39.75 -31.08
N VAL A 359 -28.57 39.90 -30.06
CA VAL A 359 -27.52 38.94 -29.66
C VAL A 359 -28.00 37.60 -29.09
N GLY A 360 -29.31 37.46 -28.85
CA GLY A 360 -29.89 36.23 -28.34
C GLY A 360 -29.33 35.82 -26.97
N ASN A 361 -29.16 34.50 -26.76
CA ASN A 361 -28.67 33.92 -25.50
C ASN A 361 -27.18 33.54 -25.55
N SER A 362 -26.47 33.82 -26.64
CA SER A 362 -25.06 33.46 -26.80
C SER A 362 -24.13 34.06 -25.75
N PHE A 363 -24.55 35.13 -25.08
CA PHE A 363 -23.79 35.80 -24.00
C PHE A 363 -24.36 35.52 -22.61
N ALA A 364 -25.21 34.51 -22.47
CA ALA A 364 -25.67 34.04 -21.17
C ALA A 364 -24.49 33.49 -20.34
N ASP A 365 -24.57 33.67 -19.02
CA ASP A 365 -23.48 33.38 -18.10
C ASP A 365 -23.00 31.92 -18.15
N ASP A 366 -23.93 30.98 -18.34
CA ASP A 366 -23.68 29.54 -18.44
C ASP A 366 -22.92 29.18 -19.73
N LYS A 367 -23.33 29.76 -20.87
CA LYS A 367 -22.65 29.59 -22.16
C LYS A 367 -21.22 30.12 -22.14
N ILE A 368 -21.02 31.29 -21.52
CA ILE A 368 -19.67 31.84 -21.43
C ILE A 368 -18.80 31.02 -20.48
N ARG A 369 -19.33 30.53 -19.35
CA ARG A 369 -18.56 29.61 -18.45
C ARG A 369 -18.15 28.32 -19.14
N GLU A 370 -19.01 27.75 -19.98
CA GLU A 370 -18.68 26.56 -20.80
C GLU A 370 -17.49 26.84 -21.73
N ARG A 371 -17.46 28.03 -22.34
CA ARG A 371 -16.36 28.47 -23.22
C ARG A 371 -15.08 28.77 -22.45
N GLU A 372 -15.16 29.43 -21.30
CA GLU A 372 -14.02 29.64 -20.40
C GLU A 372 -13.39 28.30 -19.99
N LYS A 373 -14.20 27.29 -19.67
CA LYS A 373 -13.71 25.93 -19.38
C LYS A 373 -13.01 25.31 -20.60
N THR A 374 -13.58 25.48 -21.79
CA THR A 374 -12.98 25.00 -23.04
C THR A 374 -11.63 25.68 -23.29
N LEU A 375 -11.56 27.00 -23.11
CA LEU A 375 -10.34 27.79 -23.24
C LEU A 375 -9.28 27.36 -22.23
N ALA A 376 -9.65 27.15 -20.96
CA ALA A 376 -8.75 26.62 -19.94
C ALA A 376 -8.15 25.27 -20.33
N GLY A 377 -8.96 24.35 -20.86
CA GLY A 377 -8.48 23.06 -21.36
C GLY A 377 -7.49 23.21 -22.51
N VAL A 378 -7.79 24.08 -23.47
CA VAL A 378 -6.90 24.34 -24.61
C VAL A 378 -5.57 24.96 -24.19
N VAL A 379 -5.60 25.93 -23.25
CA VAL A 379 -4.37 26.51 -22.69
C VAL A 379 -3.57 25.42 -21.97
N ALA A 380 -4.21 24.59 -21.14
CA ALA A 380 -3.55 23.47 -20.47
C ALA A 380 -2.90 22.49 -21.46
N ASP A 381 -3.63 22.08 -22.50
CA ASP A 381 -3.13 21.15 -23.51
C ASP A 381 -1.96 21.72 -24.32
N SER A 382 -1.99 23.04 -24.60
CA SER A 382 -0.89 23.73 -25.29
C SER A 382 0.39 23.66 -24.47
N PHE A 383 0.31 23.91 -23.16
CA PHE A 383 1.45 23.80 -22.24
C PHE A 383 1.91 22.35 -22.07
N ARG A 384 0.98 21.40 -21.90
CA ARG A 384 1.26 19.96 -21.75
C ARG A 384 2.16 19.39 -22.84
N TYR A 385 2.04 19.93 -24.06
CA TYR A 385 2.84 19.51 -25.21
C TYR A 385 4.36 19.75 -25.00
N ILE A 386 4.74 20.83 -24.31
CA ILE A 386 6.14 21.21 -24.10
C ILE A 386 6.58 20.91 -22.66
N ILE A 387 5.72 21.22 -21.70
CA ILE A 387 5.95 21.12 -20.26
C ILE A 387 4.96 20.08 -19.72
N PRO A 388 5.43 18.91 -19.25
CA PRO A 388 4.55 17.91 -18.66
C PRO A 388 3.71 18.46 -17.50
N ASP A 389 2.46 18.02 -17.36
CA ASP A 389 1.55 18.47 -16.29
C ASP A 389 2.12 18.26 -14.88
N ASP A 390 2.94 17.22 -14.69
CA ASP A 390 3.57 16.97 -13.41
C ASP A 390 4.76 17.92 -13.14
N ILE A 391 5.14 18.79 -14.06
CA ILE A 391 6.10 19.89 -13.86
C ILE A 391 5.38 21.23 -13.69
N LEU A 392 4.32 21.46 -14.47
CA LEU A 392 3.48 22.65 -14.41
C LEU A 392 2.04 22.28 -14.82
N GLU A 393 1.12 22.25 -13.87
CA GLU A 393 -0.28 21.87 -14.08
C GLU A 393 -1.15 23.13 -14.18
N ILE A 394 -1.79 23.35 -15.34
CA ILE A 394 -2.78 24.43 -15.49
C ILE A 394 -4.14 23.91 -15.05
N THR A 395 -4.78 24.62 -14.11
CA THR A 395 -6.01 24.19 -13.45
C THR A 395 -6.94 25.38 -13.21
N THR A 396 -8.25 25.14 -13.10
CA THR A 396 -9.25 26.15 -12.71
C THR A 396 -9.42 26.25 -11.19
N GLU A 397 -8.75 25.37 -10.44
CA GLU A 397 -8.85 25.29 -8.98
C GLU A 397 -7.46 25.19 -8.35
N CYS A 398 -7.21 26.00 -7.33
CA CYS A 398 -5.95 26.00 -6.62
C CYS A 398 -6.18 26.18 -5.11
N GLY A 399 -5.74 25.20 -4.30
CA GLY A 399 -5.96 25.20 -2.85
C GLY A 399 -4.93 25.99 -2.04
N GLN A 400 -3.89 26.54 -2.68
CA GLN A 400 -2.79 27.28 -2.05
C GLN A 400 -2.39 28.47 -2.94
N GLU A 401 -1.55 29.38 -2.43
CA GLU A 401 -0.99 30.47 -3.25
C GLU A 401 -0.15 29.90 -4.40
N CYS A 402 -0.67 29.94 -5.62
CA CYS A 402 -0.01 29.42 -6.82
C CYS A 402 0.12 30.50 -7.91
N GLY A 403 0.82 30.16 -9.00
CA GLY A 403 0.87 31.03 -10.17
C GLY A 403 -0.54 31.27 -10.71
N VAL A 404 -0.81 32.45 -11.25
CA VAL A 404 -2.13 32.79 -11.81
C VAL A 404 -1.97 33.30 -13.24
N PHE A 405 -2.72 32.68 -14.15
CA PHE A 405 -3.06 33.21 -15.47
C PHE A 405 -4.39 33.94 -15.33
N GLU A 406 -4.31 35.26 -15.17
CA GLU A 406 -5.48 36.12 -15.05
C GLU A 406 -5.92 36.53 -16.45
N VAL A 407 -7.13 36.15 -16.84
CA VAL A 407 -7.77 36.50 -18.11
C VAL A 407 -8.92 37.43 -17.79
N LYS A 408 -8.68 38.73 -17.90
CA LYS A 408 -9.73 39.75 -17.87
C LYS A 408 -10.24 39.96 -19.27
N TYR A 409 -11.55 40.08 -19.43
CA TYR A 409 -12.07 40.51 -20.72
C TYR A 409 -13.38 41.25 -20.62
N THR A 410 -13.53 42.22 -21.51
CA THR A 410 -14.74 43.02 -21.65
C THR A 410 -15.44 42.66 -22.96
N ILE A 411 -16.74 42.44 -22.89
CA ILE A 411 -17.60 42.16 -24.05
C ILE A 411 -18.32 43.46 -24.40
N GLY A 412 -18.08 43.98 -25.60
CA GLY A 412 -18.59 45.27 -26.05
C GLY A 412 -19.17 45.24 -27.46
N PRO A 413 -19.95 46.27 -27.84
CA PRO A 413 -20.42 46.44 -29.20
C PRO A 413 -19.30 46.89 -30.15
N GLY A 414 -19.29 46.36 -31.38
CA GLY A 414 -18.36 46.71 -32.44
C GLY A 414 -19.03 47.24 -33.71
N SER A 415 -18.49 46.86 -34.87
CA SER A 415 -19.06 47.12 -36.20
C SER A 415 -20.37 46.37 -36.43
N ILE A 416 -21.04 46.57 -37.57
CA ILE A 416 -22.18 45.74 -38.01
C ILE A 416 -21.78 44.86 -39.20
N TYR A 417 -22.36 43.66 -39.24
CA TYR A 417 -22.10 42.64 -40.25
C TYR A 417 -23.39 42.27 -40.97
N TYR A 418 -23.31 41.81 -42.21
CA TYR A 418 -24.45 41.24 -42.94
C TYR A 418 -24.00 39.99 -43.68
N ASP A 419 -24.93 39.08 -43.94
CA ASP A 419 -24.66 37.84 -44.68
C ASP A 419 -24.32 38.12 -46.15
N MET A 420 -23.24 37.55 -46.72
CA MET A 420 -22.86 37.81 -48.12
C MET A 420 -23.93 37.41 -49.15
N ARG A 421 -24.89 36.53 -48.81
CA ARG A 421 -26.05 36.26 -49.68
C ARG A 421 -26.89 37.52 -49.92
N GLN A 422 -26.75 38.53 -49.06
CA GLN A 422 -27.40 39.84 -49.16
C GLN A 422 -26.51 40.91 -49.81
N GLU A 423 -25.34 40.57 -50.38
CA GLU A 423 -24.46 41.55 -51.03
C GLU A 423 -25.16 42.31 -52.16
N ASN A 424 -26.09 41.66 -52.87
CA ASN A 424 -26.89 42.27 -53.94
C ASN A 424 -28.22 42.90 -53.46
N VAL A 425 -28.53 42.82 -52.15
CA VAL A 425 -29.70 43.45 -51.56
C VAL A 425 -29.36 44.93 -51.29
N PRO A 426 -30.27 45.89 -51.59
CA PRO A 426 -30.07 47.29 -51.25
C PRO A 426 -29.72 47.45 -49.76
N GLU A 427 -28.77 48.34 -49.44
CA GLU A 427 -28.22 48.50 -48.09
C GLU A 427 -29.31 48.68 -47.02
N ASN A 428 -30.34 49.46 -47.31
CA ASN A 428 -31.47 49.73 -46.40
C ASN A 428 -32.38 48.51 -46.14
N ASP A 429 -32.34 47.51 -47.01
CA ASP A 429 -33.16 46.29 -46.94
C ASP A 429 -32.37 45.09 -46.42
N ARG A 430 -31.05 45.23 -46.22
CA ARG A 430 -30.21 44.19 -45.60
C ARG A 430 -30.60 43.97 -44.14
N ILE A 431 -30.27 42.79 -43.65
CA ILE A 431 -30.41 42.36 -42.26
C ILE A 431 -29.02 42.30 -41.67
N TYR A 432 -28.79 43.14 -40.66
CA TYR A 432 -27.50 43.28 -40.03
C TYR A 432 -27.43 42.54 -38.69
N TYR A 433 -26.20 42.31 -38.24
CA TYR A 433 -25.84 41.79 -36.94
C TYR A 433 -24.88 42.76 -36.25
N PRO A 434 -25.12 43.10 -34.98
CA PRO A 434 -24.10 43.59 -34.07
C PRO A 434 -22.84 42.73 -34.13
N GLY A 435 -21.72 43.34 -34.46
CA GLY A 435 -20.41 42.81 -34.15
C GLY A 435 -20.17 42.90 -32.65
N ILE A 436 -19.58 41.86 -32.08
CA ILE A 436 -19.24 41.81 -30.67
C ILE A 436 -17.73 41.71 -30.54
N VAL A 437 -17.14 42.72 -29.89
CA VAL A 437 -15.70 42.83 -29.69
C VAL A 437 -15.35 42.34 -28.29
N PHE A 438 -14.20 41.70 -28.18
CA PHE A 438 -13.62 41.27 -26.91
C PHE A 438 -12.32 42.03 -26.65
N ASP A 439 -12.31 42.82 -25.59
CA ASP A 439 -11.09 43.46 -25.09
C ASP A 439 -10.48 42.57 -24.01
N TRP A 440 -9.43 41.84 -24.36
CA TRP A 440 -8.70 40.95 -23.47
C TRP A 440 -7.56 41.67 -22.76
N ASP A 441 -7.39 41.38 -21.47
CA ASP A 441 -6.24 41.74 -20.65
C ASP A 441 -5.73 40.47 -19.96
N PHE A 442 -4.63 39.93 -20.47
CA PHE A 442 -3.99 38.74 -19.93
C PHE A 442 -2.82 39.14 -19.03
N ALA A 443 -2.73 38.53 -17.85
CA ALA A 443 -1.60 38.72 -16.96
C ALA A 443 -1.11 37.40 -16.35
N VAL A 444 0.21 37.27 -16.23
CA VAL A 444 0.87 36.20 -15.47
C VAL A 444 1.33 36.75 -14.13
N ARG A 445 0.84 36.14 -13.05
CA ARG A 445 1.19 36.51 -11.68
C ARG A 445 1.86 35.34 -10.97
N ILE A 446 2.91 35.64 -10.21
CA ILE A 446 3.59 34.69 -9.33
C ILE A 446 3.39 35.19 -7.90
N PRO A 447 3.06 34.33 -6.92
CA PRO A 447 2.91 34.74 -5.53
C PRO A 447 4.11 35.55 -5.03
N ASN A 448 3.82 36.61 -4.27
CA ASN A 448 4.82 37.53 -3.71
C ASN A 448 5.64 38.31 -4.76
N ARG A 449 5.16 38.39 -6.01
CA ARG A 449 5.73 39.24 -7.06
C ARG A 449 4.63 40.06 -7.72
N SER A 450 4.98 41.24 -8.26
CA SER A 450 4.09 41.95 -9.17
C SER A 450 3.84 41.12 -10.43
N ALA A 451 2.81 41.48 -11.22
CA ALA A 451 2.59 40.85 -12.52
C ALA A 451 3.89 40.82 -13.32
N VAL A 452 4.27 39.62 -13.77
CA VAL A 452 5.57 39.36 -14.41
C VAL A 452 5.48 39.56 -15.92
N TYR A 453 4.28 39.39 -16.48
CA TYR A 453 3.97 39.62 -17.88
C TYR A 453 2.49 39.95 -18.04
N GLY A 454 2.15 40.72 -19.07
CA GLY A 454 0.78 40.86 -19.53
C GLY A 454 0.71 41.47 -20.92
N PHE A 455 -0.42 41.26 -21.59
CA PHE A 455 -0.72 41.89 -22.87
C PHE A 455 -2.21 42.18 -22.98
N GLN A 456 -2.52 43.20 -23.78
CA GLN A 456 -3.88 43.50 -24.19
C GLN A 456 -4.08 43.07 -25.64
N LEU A 457 -5.28 42.59 -25.95
CA LEU A 457 -5.69 42.17 -27.28
C LEU A 457 -7.14 42.59 -27.48
N GLU A 458 -7.43 43.25 -28.60
CA GLU A 458 -8.79 43.48 -29.07
C GLU A 458 -9.09 42.44 -30.14
N SER A 459 -10.06 41.55 -29.90
CA SER A 459 -10.51 40.57 -30.87
C SER A 459 -11.83 41.01 -31.47
N GLU A 460 -11.78 41.44 -32.73
CA GLU A 460 -12.96 41.67 -33.54
C GLU A 460 -13.54 40.33 -34.06
N PRO A 461 -14.84 40.25 -34.35
CA PRO A 461 -15.40 39.11 -35.06
C PRO A 461 -14.62 38.86 -36.36
N ALA A 462 -14.31 37.58 -36.67
CA ALA A 462 -13.69 37.25 -37.95
C ALA A 462 -14.45 37.89 -39.10
N SER A 463 -13.69 38.37 -40.09
CA SER A 463 -14.25 38.92 -41.33
C SER A 463 -15.07 37.90 -42.12
N THR A 464 -15.01 36.62 -41.74
CA THR A 464 -15.70 35.47 -42.33
C THR A 464 -16.08 34.53 -41.20
N ILE A 465 -17.38 34.42 -40.93
CA ILE A 465 -17.97 33.53 -39.92
C ILE A 465 -18.75 32.43 -40.64
N THR A 466 -18.32 31.18 -40.45
CA THR A 466 -19.01 30.00 -40.98
C THR A 466 -19.78 29.30 -39.86
N TYR A 467 -21.05 28.98 -40.10
CA TYR A 467 -21.90 28.26 -39.16
C TYR A 467 -22.77 27.26 -39.93
N ASP A 468 -23.06 26.12 -39.29
CA ASP A 468 -23.96 25.10 -39.84
C ASP A 468 -25.40 25.52 -39.54
N THR A 469 -26.16 25.85 -40.58
CA THR A 469 -27.57 26.26 -40.46
C THR A 469 -28.42 25.06 -40.06
N VAL A 470 -29.37 25.24 -39.14
CA VAL A 470 -30.26 24.16 -38.69
C VAL A 470 -31.41 23.91 -39.69
N SER A 471 -31.64 24.82 -40.64
CA SER A 471 -32.70 24.68 -41.64
C SER A 471 -32.35 23.61 -42.69
N ASN A 472 -32.92 22.41 -42.55
CA ASN A 472 -32.80 21.30 -43.50
C ASN A 472 -33.67 21.42 -44.76
N ASP A 473 -34.42 22.52 -44.92
CA ASP A 473 -35.47 22.59 -45.94
C ASP A 473 -35.05 23.37 -47.19
N GLU A 474 -35.61 22.93 -48.31
CA GLU A 474 -35.61 23.49 -49.67
C GLU A 474 -35.93 24.99 -49.63
N TYR A 475 -34.90 25.80 -49.42
CA TYR A 475 -35.01 27.18 -48.98
C TYR A 475 -35.27 28.13 -50.16
N ASP A 476 -36.35 28.93 -50.10
CA ASP A 476 -36.55 30.10 -50.98
C ASP A 476 -35.90 31.34 -50.33
N PRO A 477 -34.71 31.76 -50.81
CA PRO A 477 -33.94 32.86 -50.22
C PRO A 477 -34.63 34.22 -50.26
N LYS A 478 -35.79 34.35 -50.93
CA LYS A 478 -36.48 35.62 -51.09
C LYS A 478 -37.65 35.85 -50.13
N LYS A 479 -38.18 34.82 -49.47
CA LYS A 479 -39.42 34.98 -48.67
C LYS A 479 -39.22 34.96 -47.16
N ASN A 480 -38.31 34.13 -46.63
CA ASN A 480 -38.18 33.91 -45.18
C ASN A 480 -36.76 34.13 -44.63
N PHE A 481 -35.96 35.00 -45.26
CA PHE A 481 -34.56 35.25 -44.84
C PHE A 481 -34.43 35.82 -43.44
N ALA A 482 -35.29 36.76 -43.06
CA ALA A 482 -35.30 37.26 -41.68
C ALA A 482 -35.61 36.18 -40.64
N GLU A 483 -36.52 35.26 -40.95
CA GLU A 483 -36.94 34.20 -40.03
C GLU A 483 -35.82 33.19 -39.80
N VAL A 484 -35.15 32.76 -40.88
CA VAL A 484 -34.00 31.84 -40.79
C VAL A 484 -32.85 32.47 -40.03
N LEU A 485 -32.49 33.71 -40.36
CA LEU A 485 -31.41 34.40 -39.65
C LEU A 485 -31.71 34.62 -38.16
N ASN A 486 -32.98 34.85 -37.81
CA ASN A 486 -33.38 34.96 -36.41
C ASN A 486 -33.40 33.60 -35.70
N ALA A 487 -33.71 32.51 -36.40
CA ALA A 487 -33.61 31.15 -35.87
C ALA A 487 -32.14 30.73 -35.64
N ASP A 488 -31.24 31.13 -36.54
CA ASP A 488 -29.80 30.83 -36.48
C ASP A 488 -29.00 31.85 -35.64
N ARG A 489 -29.65 32.86 -35.03
CA ARG A 489 -28.95 33.97 -34.37
C ARG A 489 -27.94 33.49 -33.33
N ASP A 490 -28.30 32.51 -32.50
CA ASP A 490 -27.43 32.02 -31.43
C ASP A 490 -26.20 31.30 -32.03
N LEU A 491 -26.35 30.63 -33.19
CA LEU A 491 -25.23 29.97 -33.88
C LEU A 491 -24.24 30.98 -34.48
N ILE A 492 -24.76 32.10 -35.00
CA ILE A 492 -23.95 33.19 -35.55
C ILE A 492 -23.10 33.82 -34.45
N TYR A 493 -23.72 34.18 -33.32
CA TYR A 493 -22.99 34.77 -32.20
C TYR A 493 -22.07 33.76 -31.51
N ASP A 494 -22.47 32.49 -31.39
CA ASP A 494 -21.60 31.44 -30.88
C ASP A 494 -20.34 31.30 -31.73
N SER A 495 -20.48 31.46 -33.05
CA SER A 495 -19.35 31.45 -33.99
C SER A 495 -18.49 32.72 -33.89
N MET A 496 -19.08 33.90 -33.63
CA MET A 496 -18.33 35.13 -33.33
C MET A 496 -17.51 34.99 -32.05
N VAL A 497 -18.12 34.50 -30.97
CA VAL A 497 -17.43 34.29 -29.69
C VAL A 497 -16.32 33.26 -29.86
N LYS A 498 -16.59 32.15 -30.55
CA LYS A 498 -15.57 31.15 -30.86
C LYS A 498 -14.39 31.76 -31.61
N SER A 499 -14.65 32.59 -32.62
CA SER A 499 -13.59 33.30 -33.35
C SER A 499 -12.74 34.20 -32.45
N ALA A 500 -13.36 34.95 -31.53
CA ALA A 500 -12.62 35.80 -30.60
C ALA A 500 -11.77 34.99 -29.61
N PHE A 501 -12.31 33.85 -29.12
CA PHE A 501 -11.58 32.93 -28.25
C PHE A 501 -10.42 32.23 -28.99
N ASP A 502 -10.62 31.87 -30.26
CA ASP A 502 -9.59 31.31 -31.12
C ASP A 502 -8.48 32.34 -31.38
N ASP A 503 -8.83 33.61 -31.64
CA ASP A 503 -7.84 34.69 -31.79
C ASP A 503 -7.03 34.93 -30.51
N PHE A 504 -7.69 34.96 -29.34
CA PHE A 504 -7.01 35.03 -28.05
C PHE A 504 -6.07 33.83 -27.84
N LYS A 505 -6.54 32.60 -28.11
CA LYS A 505 -5.72 31.39 -28.04
C LYS A 505 -4.49 31.51 -28.93
N MET A 506 -4.66 31.89 -30.19
CA MET A 506 -3.57 32.00 -31.15
C MET A 506 -2.54 33.04 -30.73
N ASN A 507 -3.00 34.19 -30.22
CA ASN A 507 -2.12 35.23 -29.69
C ASN A 507 -1.36 34.76 -28.44
N LEU A 508 -2.02 34.06 -27.52
CA LEU A 508 -1.37 33.49 -26.34
C LEU A 508 -0.29 32.46 -26.73
N VAL A 509 -0.63 31.52 -27.61
CA VAL A 509 0.28 30.50 -28.15
C VAL A 509 1.48 31.14 -28.85
N ASN A 510 1.24 32.11 -29.73
CA ASN A 510 2.29 32.78 -30.48
C ASN A 510 3.21 33.61 -29.58
N ARG A 511 2.65 34.37 -28.64
CA ARG A 511 3.42 35.22 -27.71
C ARG A 511 4.24 34.38 -26.74
N THR A 512 3.66 33.33 -26.16
CA THR A 512 4.37 32.43 -25.22
C THR A 512 5.32 31.46 -25.93
N GLY A 513 5.18 31.27 -27.24
CA GLY A 513 5.93 30.31 -28.03
C GLY A 513 5.52 28.85 -27.77
N ILE A 514 4.32 28.62 -27.22
CA ILE A 514 3.84 27.32 -26.75
C ILE A 514 2.80 26.76 -27.71
N GLY A 515 3.18 25.80 -28.55
CA GLY A 515 2.25 25.07 -29.42
C GLY A 515 2.99 24.22 -30.44
N ALA A 516 2.32 23.20 -30.99
CA ALA A 516 2.91 22.37 -32.04
C ALA A 516 3.35 23.24 -33.22
N ALA A 517 4.49 22.90 -33.83
CA ALA A 517 5.02 23.61 -34.99
C ALA A 517 4.00 23.67 -36.14
N ASP A 518 3.15 22.64 -36.23
CA ASP A 518 2.18 22.44 -37.31
C ASP A 518 0.85 23.18 -37.08
N GLU A 519 0.62 23.71 -35.86
CA GLU A 519 -0.53 24.57 -35.54
C GLU A 519 -0.20 26.06 -35.69
N ALA A 520 0.98 26.42 -36.22
CA ALA A 520 1.17 27.78 -36.70
C ALA A 520 0.05 28.08 -37.71
N PRO A 521 -0.66 29.22 -37.59
CA PRO A 521 -1.74 29.52 -38.50
C PRO A 521 -1.10 29.58 -39.88
N LYS A 522 -1.46 28.63 -40.74
CA LYS A 522 -1.36 28.88 -42.17
C LYS A 522 -2.27 30.09 -42.34
N THR A 523 -1.69 31.26 -42.56
CA THR A 523 -2.42 32.44 -42.98
C THR A 523 -3.25 31.97 -44.18
N ASP A 524 -4.55 31.80 -43.97
CA ASP A 524 -5.50 31.23 -44.91
C ASP A 524 -5.79 32.25 -46.03
N GLU A 525 -4.75 32.71 -46.71
CA GLU A 525 -4.91 33.39 -48.00
C GLU A 525 -5.14 32.37 -49.13
N ASN A 526 -4.99 31.04 -48.91
CA ASN A 526 -5.03 30.05 -49.99
C ASN A 526 -5.57 28.66 -49.61
N LYS A 527 -6.73 28.55 -48.94
CA LYS A 527 -7.42 27.25 -48.81
C LYS A 527 -8.62 27.20 -49.78
N PRO A 528 -8.67 26.28 -50.76
CA PRO A 528 -9.85 26.08 -51.58
C PRO A 528 -10.96 25.51 -50.70
N GLY A 529 -12.15 26.12 -50.75
CA GLY A 529 -13.31 25.73 -49.96
C GLY A 529 -13.71 24.27 -50.19
N ASP A 530 -13.81 23.51 -49.10
CA ASP A 530 -14.48 22.23 -49.05
C ASP A 530 -16.00 22.47 -48.89
N GLY A 531 -16.81 21.58 -49.47
CA GLY A 531 -18.16 21.85 -50.00
C GLY A 531 -19.30 22.00 -48.99
N GLY A 532 -19.13 22.74 -47.90
CA GLY A 532 -20.20 23.17 -47.00
C GLY A 532 -20.76 24.55 -47.40
N THR A 533 -22.07 24.67 -47.66
CA THR A 533 -22.73 25.84 -48.27
C THR A 533 -22.97 27.05 -47.35
N GLY A 534 -22.17 27.22 -46.29
CA GLY A 534 -22.24 28.42 -45.44
C GLY A 534 -21.60 29.63 -46.14
N THR A 535 -22.37 30.68 -46.43
CA THR A 535 -21.84 31.90 -47.05
C THR A 535 -21.43 32.90 -45.95
N PRO A 536 -20.18 33.39 -45.91
CA PRO A 536 -19.71 34.23 -44.80
C PRO A 536 -20.36 35.63 -44.74
N PRO A 537 -20.39 36.31 -43.58
CA PRO A 537 -20.73 37.72 -43.49
C PRO A 537 -19.60 38.65 -43.97
N LYS A 538 -19.93 39.89 -44.38
CA LYS A 538 -18.98 40.97 -44.74
C LYS A 538 -19.07 42.16 -43.78
N GLU A 539 -17.94 42.76 -43.44
CA GLU A 539 -17.85 43.96 -42.61
C GLU A 539 -18.39 45.19 -43.35
N SER A 540 -19.27 45.96 -42.69
CA SER A 540 -19.71 47.28 -43.13
C SER A 540 -18.89 48.34 -42.39
N ARG A 541 -17.85 48.89 -43.04
CA ARG A 541 -17.06 49.97 -42.43
C ARG A 541 -17.87 51.26 -42.39
N LYS A 542 -17.95 51.86 -41.20
CA LYS A 542 -18.45 53.21 -40.98
C LYS A 542 -17.69 54.18 -41.92
N LYS A 543 -18.38 54.86 -42.82
CA LYS A 543 -17.83 56.07 -43.45
C LYS A 543 -17.66 57.10 -42.34
N LYS A 544 -16.44 57.25 -41.80
CA LYS A 544 -16.10 58.38 -40.93
C LYS A 544 -16.49 59.66 -41.66
N LYS A 545 -17.49 60.37 -41.14
CA LYS A 545 -17.77 61.77 -41.50
C LYS A 545 -16.77 62.66 -40.77
#